data_AF-A0A355E6W2-F1
#
_entry.id   AF-A0A355E6W2-F1
#
_cell.length_a   1.000
_cell.length_b   1.000
_cell.length_c   1.000
_cell.angle_alpha   90.00
_cell.angle_beta   90.00
_cell.angle_gamma   90.00
#
_symmetry.space_group_name_H-M   'P 1'
#
loop_
_entity.id
_entity.type
_entity.pdbx_description
1 polymer ?
#
loop_
_entity_poly.entity_id
_entity_poly.type
_entity_poly.pdbx_seq_one_letter_code
_entity_poly.pdbx_strand_id
1 'polypeptide(L)'
;MPEPIDGAAPPRRPQPGPVYLSFVRGGKGSGVTRIERLVLHPRLKEHLLQRLKKRFACGGTIKDGVLEVQGDRRDLVAADFAAEGYLVKRSGG
;
A
#
# COMPACT_ATOMS: atom_id res chain seq x y z
N MET A 1 19.54 -18.95 10.83
CA MET A 1 18.28 -18.50 11.46
C MET A 1 17.86 -17.23 10.74
N PRO A 2 16.71 -17.18 10.05
CA PRO A 2 16.22 -15.92 9.51
C PRO A 2 15.81 -15.03 10.69
N GLU A 3 16.35 -13.81 10.74
CA GLU A 3 16.02 -12.83 11.76
C GLU A 3 14.51 -12.60 11.81
N PRO A 4 13.90 -12.52 13.01
CA PRO A 4 12.51 -12.16 13.12
C PRO A 4 12.39 -10.69 12.73
N ILE A 5 11.59 -10.42 11.70
CA ILE A 5 11.18 -9.07 11.32
C ILE A 5 10.13 -8.55 12.32
N ASP A 6 10.51 -8.44 13.59
CA ASP A 6 9.81 -7.73 14.64
C ASP A 6 9.86 -6.23 14.34
N GLY A 7 8.94 -5.73 13.51
CA GLY A 7 8.91 -4.28 13.27
C GLY A 7 8.29 -3.81 11.98
N ALA A 8 7.01 -4.11 11.76
CA ALA A 8 6.15 -3.09 11.16
C ALA A 8 5.68 -2.12 12.26
N ALA A 9 6.61 -1.62 13.08
CA ALA A 9 6.40 -0.32 13.67
C ALA A 9 6.58 0.66 12.50
N PRO A 10 5.69 1.63 12.31
CA PRO A 10 5.94 2.66 11.33
C PRO A 10 7.33 3.25 11.58
N PRO A 11 8.01 3.74 10.53
CA PRO A 11 9.24 4.45 10.73
C PRO A 11 8.98 5.51 11.79
N ARG A 12 9.78 5.50 12.86
CA ARG A 12 9.72 6.45 14.00
C ARG A 12 9.73 7.91 13.53
N ARG A 13 10.10 8.14 12.26
CA ARG A 13 9.79 9.34 11.49
C ARG A 13 8.70 8.99 10.48
N PRO A 14 7.51 9.59 10.52
CA PRO A 14 6.61 9.52 9.38
C PRO A 14 7.42 9.92 8.14
N GLN A 15 7.25 9.15 7.06
CA GLN A 15 7.85 9.49 5.78
C GLN A 15 7.57 10.97 5.51
N PRO A 16 8.54 11.77 5.03
CA PRO A 16 8.37 13.21 4.89
C PRO A 16 7.26 13.60 3.89
N GLY A 17 6.72 12.65 3.13
CA GLY A 17 5.64 12.87 2.17
C GLY A 17 4.47 11.90 2.34
N PRO A 18 3.25 12.34 2.00
CA PRO A 18 2.09 11.48 1.98
C PRO A 18 2.19 10.44 0.86
N VAL A 19 1.72 9.23 1.14
CA VAL A 19 1.51 8.15 0.15
C VAL A 19 0.29 8.51 -0.69
N TYR A 20 0.39 8.37 -2.01
CA TYR A 20 -0.73 8.67 -2.90
C TYR A 20 -1.48 7.40 -3.28
N LEU A 21 -2.77 7.38 -2.99
CA LEU A 21 -3.68 6.31 -3.38
C LEU A 21 -4.53 6.77 -4.56
N SER A 22 -4.28 6.20 -5.73
CA SER A 22 -5.04 6.46 -6.95
C SER A 22 -5.91 5.23 -7.24
N PHE A 23 -7.20 5.39 -7.50
CA PHE A 23 -8.06 4.26 -7.89
C PHE A 23 -8.46 4.37 -9.34
N VAL A 24 -8.09 3.36 -10.11
CA VAL A 24 -8.42 3.25 -11.53
C VAL A 24 -9.60 2.30 -11.64
N ARG A 25 -10.75 2.84 -12.05
CA ARG A 25 -11.91 2.02 -12.41
C ARG A 25 -11.58 1.29 -13.72
N GLY A 26 -11.47 -0.03 -13.68
CA GLY A 26 -11.41 -0.84 -14.89
C GLY A 26 -12.80 -1.12 -15.45
N GLY A 27 -12.87 -1.56 -16.71
CA GLY A 27 -14.11 -1.96 -17.34
C GLY A 27 -14.64 -3.26 -16.74
N LYS A 28 -15.97 -3.35 -16.57
CA LYS A 28 -16.70 -4.52 -16.04
C LYS A 28 -16.50 -4.79 -14.54
N GLY A 29 -16.53 -3.74 -13.71
CA GLY A 29 -16.58 -3.84 -12.24
C GLY A 29 -15.23 -4.13 -11.55
N SER A 30 -14.17 -4.37 -12.31
CA SER A 30 -12.82 -4.65 -11.79
C SER A 30 -11.99 -3.37 -11.72
N GLY A 31 -12.03 -2.68 -10.58
CA GLY A 31 -11.12 -1.56 -10.30
C GLY A 31 -9.75 -2.01 -9.79
N VAL A 32 -8.74 -1.14 -9.88
CA VAL A 32 -7.42 -1.35 -9.29
C VAL A 32 -6.99 -0.12 -8.48
N THR A 33 -6.51 -0.35 -7.26
CA THR A 33 -5.92 0.66 -6.38
C THR A 33 -4.41 0.70 -6.62
N ARG A 34 -3.90 1.85 -7.03
CA ARG A 34 -2.47 2.15 -7.14
C ARG A 34 -1.98 2.92 -5.92
N ILE A 35 -0.84 2.53 -5.41
CA ILE A 35 -0.19 3.08 -4.23
C ILE A 35 1.18 3.61 -4.64
N GLU A 36 1.27 4.92 -4.75
CA GLU A 36 2.40 5.67 -5.26
C GLU A 36 3.09 6.46 -4.12
N ARG A 37 4.29 6.98 -4.37
CA ARG A 37 5.06 7.81 -3.42
C ARG A 37 5.42 7.10 -2.10
N LEU A 38 5.58 5.79 -2.14
CA LEU A 38 6.18 5.02 -1.03
C LEU A 38 7.70 5.19 -1.05
N VAL A 39 8.23 5.99 -0.13
CA VAL A 39 9.67 6.16 0.12
C VAL A 39 10.16 5.06 1.06
N LEU A 40 9.91 3.81 0.64
CA LEU A 40 10.28 2.61 1.36
C LEU A 40 11.27 1.80 0.54
N HIS A 41 12.11 1.05 1.23
CA HIS A 41 13.01 0.08 0.61
C HIS A 41 12.20 -0.92 -0.23
N PRO A 42 12.66 -1.35 -1.42
CA PRO A 42 11.94 -2.33 -2.26
C PRO A 42 11.50 -3.58 -1.49
N ARG A 43 12.35 -4.06 -0.58
CA ARG A 43 12.05 -5.19 0.32
C ARG A 43 10.85 -4.94 1.23
N LEU A 44 10.67 -3.72 1.74
CA LEU A 44 9.49 -3.33 2.52
C LEU A 44 8.24 -3.22 1.65
N LYS A 45 8.37 -2.76 0.39
CA LYS A 45 7.27 -2.71 -0.57
C LYS A 45 6.74 -4.11 -0.88
N GLU A 46 7.63 -5.06 -1.12
CA GLU A 46 7.27 -6.47 -1.32
C GLU A 46 6.59 -7.05 -0.08
N HIS A 47 7.08 -6.70 1.11
CA HIS A 47 6.49 -7.13 2.37
C HIS A 47 5.08 -6.57 2.58
N LEU A 48 4.89 -5.26 2.31
CA LEU A 48 3.57 -4.63 2.30
C LEU A 48 2.65 -5.27 1.27
N LEU A 49 3.13 -5.52 0.05
CA LEU A 49 2.34 -6.21 -0.98
C LEU A 49 1.89 -7.59 -0.50
N GLN A 50 2.78 -8.41 0.07
CA GLN A 50 2.41 -9.71 0.64
C GLN A 50 1.38 -9.58 1.76
N ARG A 51 1.56 -8.60 2.65
CA ARG A 51 0.63 -8.31 3.76
C ARG A 51 -0.76 -7.91 3.24
N LEU A 52 -0.80 -7.02 2.25
CA LEU A 52 -2.02 -6.55 1.58
C LEU A 52 -2.72 -7.71 0.85
N LYS A 53 -1.96 -8.54 0.11
CA LYS A 53 -2.49 -9.74 -0.56
C LYS A 53 -3.11 -10.71 0.45
N LYS A 54 -2.48 -10.90 1.61
CA LYS A 54 -2.96 -11.79 2.68
C LYS A 54 -4.19 -11.21 3.39
N ARG A 55 -4.19 -9.91 3.70
CA ARG A 55 -5.26 -9.25 4.45
C ARG A 55 -6.52 -9.03 3.61
N PHE A 56 -6.34 -8.72 2.33
CA PHE A 56 -7.44 -8.43 1.43
C PHE A 56 -7.70 -9.55 0.41
N ALA A 57 -7.05 -10.71 0.55
CA ALA A 57 -7.25 -11.91 -0.28
C ALA A 57 -7.38 -11.59 -1.79
N CYS A 58 -6.42 -10.85 -2.35
CA CYS A 58 -6.52 -10.42 -3.75
C CYS A 58 -5.17 -10.33 -4.44
N GLY A 59 -5.23 -10.29 -5.76
CA GLY A 59 -4.10 -10.03 -6.62
C GLY A 59 -3.57 -8.61 -6.45
N GLY A 60 -2.26 -8.50 -6.36
CA GLY A 60 -1.55 -7.24 -6.47
C GLY A 60 -0.14 -7.47 -6.97
N THR A 61 0.42 -6.46 -7.62
CA THR A 61 1.78 -6.47 -8.17
C THR A 61 2.50 -5.18 -7.81
N ILE A 62 3.83 -5.22 -7.80
CA ILE A 62 4.65 -4.00 -7.75
C ILE A 62 5.12 -3.72 -9.17
N LYS A 63 4.78 -2.54 -9.69
CA LYS A 63 5.20 -2.08 -11.00
C LYS A 63 5.91 -0.75 -10.84
N ASP A 64 7.17 -0.67 -11.25
CA ASP A 64 7.97 0.56 -11.17
C ASP A 64 8.02 1.19 -9.76
N GLY A 65 8.00 0.35 -8.72
CA GLY A 65 7.95 0.82 -7.33
C GLY A 65 6.60 1.37 -6.86
N VAL A 66 5.54 1.23 -7.67
CA VAL A 66 4.12 1.47 -7.35
C VAL A 66 3.46 0.15 -7.03
N LEU A 67 2.68 0.06 -5.95
CA LEU A 67 1.91 -1.15 -5.66
C LEU A 67 0.54 -1.01 -6.34
N GLU A 68 0.17 -1.98 -7.15
CA GLU A 68 -1.15 -2.09 -7.78
C GLU A 68 -1.90 -3.25 -7.13
N VAL A 69 -3.10 -3.00 -6.63
CA VAL A 69 -3.94 -3.99 -5.94
C VAL A 69 -5.31 -4.03 -6.61
N GLN A 70 -5.84 -5.21 -6.91
CA GLN A 70 -7.19 -5.31 -7.47
C GLN A 70 -8.26 -5.00 -6.40
N GLY A 71 -9.30 -4.29 -6.82
CA GLY A 71 -10.40 -3.79 -6.00
C GLY A 71 -10.28 -2.32 -5.60
N ASP A 72 -11.41 -1.73 -5.19
CA ASP A 72 -11.45 -0.44 -4.50
C ASP A 72 -11.17 -0.66 -3.02
N ARG A 73 -9.90 -0.50 -2.63
CA ARG A 73 -9.47 -0.73 -1.24
C ARG A 73 -8.73 0.46 -0.67
N ARG A 74 -8.81 1.58 -1.37
CA ARG A 74 -8.20 2.84 -0.95
C ARG A 74 -8.67 3.27 0.44
N ASP A 75 -9.90 2.96 0.82
CA ASP A 75 -10.40 3.26 2.17
C ASP A 75 -9.73 2.38 3.23
N LEU A 76 -9.73 1.05 3.02
CA LEU A 76 -9.08 0.10 3.92
C LEU A 76 -7.56 0.32 4.02
N VAL A 77 -6.91 0.60 2.89
CA VAL A 77 -5.48 0.91 2.84
C VAL A 77 -5.20 2.24 3.54
N ALA A 78 -6.02 3.26 3.32
CA ALA A 78 -5.87 4.54 4.02
C ALA A 78 -6.05 4.38 5.52
N ALA A 79 -7.05 3.61 5.97
CA ALA A 79 -7.29 3.34 7.38
C ALA A 79 -6.13 2.54 8.01
N ASP A 80 -5.61 1.53 7.32
CA ASP A 80 -4.48 0.73 7.82
C ASP A 80 -3.20 1.56 7.93
N PHE A 81 -2.88 2.32 6.88
CA PHE A 81 -1.74 3.22 6.88
C PHE A 81 -1.91 4.33 7.92
N ALA A 82 -3.10 4.89 8.09
CA ALA A 82 -3.37 5.90 9.12
C ALA A 82 -3.25 5.32 10.54
N ALA A 83 -3.69 4.08 10.77
CA ALA A 83 -3.51 3.36 12.03
C ALA A 83 -2.03 3.06 12.30
N GLU A 84 -1.27 2.76 11.25
CA GLU A 84 0.18 2.69 11.30
C GLU A 84 0.83 4.09 11.28
N GLY A 85 0.12 5.22 11.34
CA GLY A 85 0.74 6.55 11.44
C GLY A 85 1.41 7.08 10.16
N TYR A 86 1.14 6.46 9.01
CA TYR A 86 1.50 6.99 7.71
C TYR A 86 0.48 8.05 7.24
N LEU A 87 1.00 9.12 6.64
CA LEU A 87 0.19 10.09 5.93
C LEU A 87 -0.21 9.54 4.56
N VAL A 88 -1.51 9.48 4.29
CA VAL A 88 -2.05 8.98 3.02
C VAL A 88 -2.95 10.02 2.40
N LYS A 89 -2.74 10.30 1.11
CA LYS A 89 -3.60 11.13 0.28
C LYS A 89 -4.31 10.26 -0.74
N ARG A 90 -5.64 10.31 -0.71
CA ARG A 90 -6.46 9.74 -1.79
C ARG A 90 -6.44 10.72 -2.96
N SER A 91 -5.88 10.29 -4.08
CA SER A 91 -5.98 10.99 -5.35
C SER A 91 -7.24 10.46 -6.04
N GLY A 92 -8.34 11.19 -5.89
CA GLY A 92 -9.62 10.86 -6.49
C GLY A 92 -10.34 12.14 -6.84
N GLY A 93 -10.44 12.41 -8.14
CA GLY A 93 -11.60 13.15 -8.67
C GLY A 93 -12.83 12.26 -8.65
#